data_AF-A0A969SVW8-F1
#
_entry.id   AF-A0A969SVW8-F1
#
_cell.length_a   1.000
_cell.length_b   1.000
_cell.length_c   1.000
_cell.angle_alpha   90.00
_cell.angle_beta   90.00
_cell.angle_gamma   90.00
#
_symmetry.space_group_name_H-M   'P 1'
#
loop_
_entity.id
_entity.type
_entity.pdbx_description
1 polymer ?
#
loop_
_entity_poly.entity_id
_entity_poly.type
_entity_poly.pdbx_seq_one_letter_code
_entity_poly.pdbx_strand_id
1 'polypeptide(L)'
;MYGAQPFWLVFAIASQVAHLYSAIAVFDPKLGDRGLDRYIVTISHSPQYQVGQTLELEYEPRSAVKVVLCGPANTGKTVLKEGLKLAILEHPDAPEDFYSISGCPDGDGSFYSETAQKYPELAKQLKQEYKAKFTPEFATSKARDIQRISNSLLLFDVGGKITTENQVIMSQATHAVILVKTEDEIHAWKHLCETELDKPLPIAAIVYSDYHGQVDVIESDSPVLQGKVHYLERGEDVSNRLMVKALADRLINLTREIPSQADGQIQSHKI
;
A
#
# COMPACT_ATOMS: atom_id res chain seq x y z
N MET A 1 -4.16 6.32 -13.73
CA MET A 1 -2.83 5.75 -14.02
C MET A 1 -2.12 5.55 -12.68
N TYR A 2 -2.31 4.39 -12.05
CA TYR A 2 -1.70 4.05 -10.75
C TYR A 2 -0.86 2.79 -10.93
N GLY A 3 0.40 2.86 -10.50
CA GLY A 3 1.44 1.88 -10.79
C GLY A 3 2.77 2.62 -10.93
N ALA A 4 3.88 1.99 -10.54
CA ALA A 4 5.21 2.61 -10.47
C ALA A 4 5.68 3.11 -11.85
N GLN A 5 5.20 4.25 -12.30
CA GLN A 5 5.80 4.93 -13.43
C GLN A 5 7.08 5.58 -12.92
N PRO A 6 8.23 5.31 -13.55
CA PRO A 6 9.42 6.07 -13.27
C PRO A 6 9.08 7.55 -13.39
N PHE A 7 9.52 8.36 -12.43
CA PHE A 7 9.25 9.80 -12.43
C PHE A 7 9.57 10.45 -13.79
N TRP A 8 10.65 9.99 -14.45
CA TRP A 8 11.01 10.44 -15.80
C TRP A 8 9.97 10.10 -16.88
N LEU A 9 9.22 9.00 -16.76
CA LEU A 9 8.18 8.62 -17.71
C LEU A 9 6.95 9.54 -17.58
N VAL A 10 6.54 9.86 -16.36
CA VAL A 10 5.45 10.83 -16.11
C VAL A 10 5.85 12.20 -16.69
N PHE A 11 7.10 12.62 -16.48
CA PHE A 11 7.62 13.85 -17.09
C PHE A 11 7.73 13.77 -18.61
N ALA A 12 8.10 12.61 -19.17
CA ALA A 12 8.16 12.42 -20.61
C ALA A 12 6.78 12.47 -21.25
N ILE A 13 5.78 11.80 -20.67
CA ILE A 13 4.38 11.85 -21.10
C ILE A 13 3.86 13.28 -20.97
N ALA A 14 4.07 13.90 -19.80
CA ALA A 14 3.66 15.27 -19.55
C ALA A 14 4.29 16.22 -20.57
N SER A 15 5.58 16.07 -20.89
CA SER A 15 6.28 16.84 -21.92
C SER A 15 5.71 16.60 -23.32
N GLN A 16 5.42 15.35 -23.68
CA GLN A 16 4.84 15.02 -24.99
C GLN A 16 3.45 15.61 -25.18
N VAL A 17 2.62 15.65 -24.13
CA VAL A 17 1.26 16.21 -24.23
C VAL A 17 1.18 17.68 -23.80
N ALA A 18 2.27 18.27 -23.29
CA ALA A 18 2.33 19.63 -22.78
C ALA A 18 1.78 20.66 -23.77
N HIS A 19 2.12 20.50 -25.05
CA HIS A 19 1.69 21.39 -26.13
C HIS A 19 0.16 21.42 -26.34
N LEU A 20 -0.60 20.45 -25.82
CA LEU A 20 -2.05 20.36 -25.94
C LEU A 20 -2.80 21.07 -24.80
N TYR A 21 -2.13 21.35 -23.68
CA TYR A 21 -2.77 21.84 -22.46
C TYR A 21 -2.11 23.13 -21.96
N SER A 22 -2.89 24.01 -21.34
CA SER A 22 -2.36 25.25 -20.76
C SER A 22 -1.48 25.00 -19.54
N ALA A 23 -1.76 23.93 -18.78
CA ALA A 23 -0.97 23.45 -17.67
C ALA A 23 -1.23 21.96 -17.44
N ILE A 24 -0.26 21.26 -16.84
CA ILE A 24 -0.37 19.87 -16.40
C ILE A 24 -0.05 19.85 -14.91
N ALA A 25 -0.92 19.20 -14.13
CA ALA A 25 -0.74 18.99 -12.71
C ALA A 25 -0.75 17.50 -12.36
N VAL A 26 0.07 17.11 -11.39
CA VAL A 26 0.26 15.72 -10.96
C VAL A 26 -0.28 15.56 -9.54
N PHE A 27 -1.12 14.54 -9.34
CA PHE A 27 -1.64 14.16 -8.04
C PHE A 27 -0.55 13.54 -7.15
N ASP A 28 -0.44 13.98 -5.89
CA ASP A 28 0.33 13.27 -4.86
C ASP A 28 -0.57 12.94 -3.66
N PRO A 29 -0.87 11.64 -3.42
CA PRO A 29 -1.77 11.22 -2.34
C PRO A 29 -1.24 11.51 -0.93
N LYS A 30 0.03 11.88 -0.76
CA LYS A 30 0.62 12.26 0.54
C LYS A 30 0.48 13.75 0.87
N LEU A 31 0.20 14.57 -0.14
CA LEU A 31 0.09 16.02 0.03
C LEU A 31 -1.32 16.46 0.38
N GLY A 32 -2.34 15.70 -0.04
CA GLY A 32 -3.73 15.95 0.29
C GLY A 32 -4.05 15.83 1.79
N ASP A 33 -5.29 16.19 2.13
CA ASP A 33 -5.90 15.94 3.43
C ASP A 33 -7.24 15.23 3.21
N ARG A 34 -7.90 14.77 4.28
CA ARG A 34 -9.18 14.06 4.16
C ARG A 34 -10.24 14.97 3.52
N GLY A 35 -10.75 14.57 2.34
CA GLY A 35 -11.70 15.36 1.55
C GLY A 35 -11.07 16.42 0.65
N LEU A 36 -9.74 16.44 0.54
CA LEU A 36 -9.00 17.42 -0.25
C LEU A 36 -7.83 16.76 -0.98
N ASP A 37 -7.95 16.61 -2.29
CA ASP A 37 -6.86 16.19 -3.14
C ASP A 37 -6.00 17.39 -3.52
N ARG A 38 -4.67 17.19 -3.48
CA ARG A 38 -3.70 18.20 -3.89
C ARG A 38 -2.93 17.73 -5.13
N TYR A 39 -2.91 18.58 -6.14
CA TYR A 39 -2.18 18.39 -7.39
C TYR A 39 -1.12 19.46 -7.50
N ILE A 40 0.12 19.09 -7.87
CA ILE A 40 1.18 20.07 -8.11
C ILE A 40 1.26 20.33 -9.61
N VAL A 41 1.19 21.59 -10.02
CA VAL A 41 1.45 22.00 -11.40
C VAL A 41 2.92 21.73 -11.74
N THR A 42 3.17 20.82 -12.67
CA THR A 42 4.54 20.43 -13.08
C THR A 42 4.96 21.06 -14.40
N ILE A 43 3.99 21.41 -15.27
CA ILE A 43 4.23 22.09 -16.54
C ILE A 43 3.17 23.18 -16.69
N SER A 44 3.58 24.37 -17.14
CA SER A 44 2.67 25.45 -17.48
C SER A 44 3.13 26.21 -18.72
N HIS A 45 2.17 26.52 -19.58
CA HIS A 45 2.30 27.42 -20.73
C HIS A 45 1.40 28.66 -20.58
N SER A 46 0.79 28.85 -19.40
CA SER A 46 -0.16 29.92 -19.12
C SER A 46 0.29 30.73 -17.90
N PRO A 47 0.14 32.06 -17.91
CA PRO A 47 0.40 32.88 -16.72
C PRO A 47 -0.62 32.62 -15.59
N GLN A 48 -1.73 31.95 -15.86
CA GLN A 48 -2.76 31.61 -14.86
C GLN A 48 -2.33 30.50 -13.90
N TYR A 49 -1.39 29.65 -14.31
CA TYR A 49 -0.92 28.51 -13.52
C TYR A 49 0.60 28.59 -13.39
N GLN A 50 1.12 28.53 -12.17
CA GLN A 50 2.57 28.56 -11.95
C GLN A 50 3.09 27.16 -11.66
N VAL A 51 4.25 26.79 -12.22
CA VAL A 51 4.92 25.54 -11.85
C VAL A 51 5.22 25.56 -10.36
N GLY A 52 4.88 24.47 -9.65
CA GLY A 52 4.94 24.36 -8.20
C GLY A 52 3.69 24.86 -7.47
N GLN A 53 2.74 25.50 -8.16
CA GLN A 53 1.44 25.82 -7.58
C GLN A 53 0.71 24.53 -7.22
N THR A 54 0.06 24.53 -6.06
CA THR A 54 -0.85 23.45 -5.67
C THR A 54 -2.27 23.81 -6.10
N LEU A 55 -2.92 22.89 -6.79
CA LEU A 55 -4.35 22.91 -7.07
C LEU A 55 -5.05 22.00 -6.08
N GLU A 56 -6.16 22.49 -5.54
CA GLU A 56 -6.94 21.81 -4.52
C GLU A 56 -8.28 21.38 -5.13
N LEU A 57 -8.63 20.11 -4.91
CA LEU A 57 -9.87 19.51 -5.37
C LEU A 57 -10.58 18.90 -4.18
N GLU A 58 -11.72 19.47 -3.81
CA GLU A 58 -12.57 18.94 -2.75
C GLU A 58 -13.31 17.70 -3.25
N TYR A 59 -13.45 16.69 -2.39
CA TYR A 59 -14.24 15.49 -2.65
C TYR A 59 -14.87 14.96 -1.36
N GLU A 60 -15.92 14.18 -1.49
CA GLU A 60 -16.57 13.53 -0.35
C GLU A 60 -15.67 12.40 0.20
N PRO A 61 -15.17 12.50 1.45
CA PRO A 61 -14.25 11.52 1.98
C PRO A 61 -14.92 10.15 2.12
N ARG A 62 -14.43 9.17 1.36
CA ARG A 62 -14.82 7.77 1.55
C ARG A 62 -14.06 7.17 2.74
N SER A 63 -14.64 6.16 3.37
CA SER A 63 -13.91 5.38 4.37
C SER A 63 -12.83 4.56 3.67
N ALA A 64 -11.56 4.82 3.99
CA ALA A 64 -10.43 4.16 3.35
C ALA A 64 -10.05 2.88 4.10
N VAL A 65 -9.93 1.76 3.39
CA VAL A 65 -9.36 0.52 3.93
C VAL A 65 -7.84 0.64 3.87
N LYS A 66 -7.20 0.69 5.04
CA LYS A 66 -5.74 0.73 5.19
C LYS A 66 -5.27 -0.59 5.78
N VAL A 67 -4.57 -1.40 4.98
CA VAL A 67 -4.13 -2.75 5.35
C VAL A 67 -2.64 -2.76 5.59
N VAL A 68 -2.24 -3.19 6.78
CA VAL A 68 -0.83 -3.43 7.10
C VAL A 68 -0.45 -4.89 6.91
N LEU A 69 0.65 -5.14 6.20
CA LEU A 69 1.36 -6.41 6.18
C LEU A 69 2.40 -6.40 7.29
N CYS A 70 2.14 -7.18 8.35
CA CYS A 70 3.01 -7.30 9.51
C CYS A 70 3.47 -8.75 9.69
N GLY A 71 4.46 -8.96 10.56
CA GLY A 71 5.04 -10.28 10.79
C GLY A 71 6.57 -10.29 10.86
N PRO A 72 7.19 -11.40 11.27
CA PRO A 72 8.62 -11.50 11.53
C PRO A 72 9.51 -11.18 10.32
N ALA A 73 10.79 -10.90 10.55
CA ALA A 73 11.75 -10.68 9.47
C ALA A 73 11.89 -11.92 8.57
N ASN A 74 12.20 -11.70 7.29
CA ASN A 74 12.45 -12.76 6.30
C ASN A 74 11.27 -13.73 6.11
N THR A 75 10.03 -13.24 6.21
CA THR A 75 8.80 -13.98 5.86
C THR A 75 8.30 -13.65 4.45
N GLY A 76 9.06 -12.87 3.67
CA GLY A 76 8.63 -12.50 2.31
C GLY A 76 7.60 -11.38 2.22
N LYS A 77 7.36 -10.58 3.28
CA LYS A 77 6.39 -9.46 3.28
C LYS A 77 6.46 -8.57 2.05
N THR A 78 7.67 -8.15 1.65
CA THR A 78 7.86 -7.27 0.49
C THR A 78 7.53 -7.98 -0.83
N VAL A 79 7.84 -9.28 -0.94
CA VAL A 79 7.49 -10.09 -2.12
C VAL A 79 5.97 -10.26 -2.18
N LEU A 80 5.33 -10.59 -1.05
CA LEU A 80 3.88 -10.70 -0.95
C LEU A 80 3.19 -9.37 -1.29
N LYS A 81 3.70 -8.24 -0.78
CA LYS A 81 3.17 -6.90 -1.08
C LYS A 81 3.16 -6.61 -2.57
N GLU A 82 4.27 -6.91 -3.25
CA GLU A 82 4.35 -6.66 -4.69
C GLU A 82 3.43 -7.60 -5.47
N GLY A 83 3.38 -8.89 -5.12
CA GLY A 83 2.44 -9.83 -5.72
C GLY A 83 0.98 -9.41 -5.52
N LEU A 84 0.62 -8.97 -4.31
CA LEU A 84 -0.71 -8.44 -4.00
C LEU A 84 -1.01 -7.17 -4.79
N LYS A 85 -0.06 -6.25 -4.89
CA LYS A 85 -0.22 -5.02 -5.69
C LYS A 85 -0.55 -5.36 -7.13
N LEU A 86 0.18 -6.28 -7.76
CA LEU A 86 -0.09 -6.73 -9.13
C LEU A 86 -1.44 -7.44 -9.24
N ALA A 87 -1.74 -8.37 -8.33
CA ALA A 87 -2.99 -9.11 -8.32
C ALA A 87 -4.22 -8.18 -8.15
N ILE A 88 -4.13 -7.17 -7.28
CA ILE A 88 -5.19 -6.17 -7.10
C ILE A 88 -5.33 -5.29 -8.35
N LEU A 89 -4.23 -4.79 -8.93
CA LEU A 89 -4.29 -3.96 -10.14
C LEU A 89 -4.89 -4.70 -11.35
N GLU A 90 -4.74 -6.02 -11.43
CA GLU A 90 -5.33 -6.86 -12.48
C GLU A 90 -6.76 -7.32 -12.16
N HIS A 91 -7.24 -7.12 -10.93
CA HIS A 91 -8.55 -7.58 -10.50
C HIS A 91 -9.66 -6.67 -11.04
N PRO A 92 -10.72 -7.21 -11.68
CA PRO A 92 -11.75 -6.40 -12.35
C PRO A 92 -12.55 -5.50 -11.40
N ASP A 93 -12.64 -5.91 -10.14
CA ASP A 93 -13.38 -5.21 -9.09
C ASP A 93 -12.51 -4.31 -8.20
N ALA A 94 -11.21 -4.19 -8.50
CA ALA A 94 -10.34 -3.38 -7.67
C ALA A 94 -10.72 -1.89 -7.72
N PRO A 95 -10.57 -1.17 -6.60
CA PRO A 95 -10.73 0.28 -6.62
C PRO A 95 -9.73 0.92 -7.58
N GLU A 96 -10.22 1.81 -8.45
CA GLU A 96 -9.40 2.50 -9.45
C GLU A 96 -8.26 3.32 -8.83
N ASP A 97 -8.44 3.74 -7.58
CA ASP A 97 -7.51 4.53 -6.79
C ASP A 97 -6.68 3.66 -5.82
N PHE A 98 -6.55 2.35 -6.01
CA PHE A 98 -5.69 1.51 -5.16
C PHE A 98 -4.25 2.07 -5.07
N TYR A 99 -3.69 2.09 -3.86
CA TYR A 99 -2.34 2.58 -3.61
C TYR A 99 -1.54 1.66 -2.67
N SER A 100 -0.22 1.58 -2.90
CA SER A 100 0.68 0.78 -2.07
C SER A 100 1.95 1.57 -1.71
N ILE A 101 2.41 1.44 -0.47
CA ILE A 101 3.61 2.15 0.02
C ILE A 101 4.48 1.27 0.93
N SER A 102 5.79 1.51 0.98
CA SER A 102 6.69 0.88 1.97
C SER A 102 6.72 1.66 3.28
N GLY A 103 6.49 0.96 4.40
CA GLY A 103 6.58 1.53 5.74
C GLY A 103 7.90 1.26 6.46
N CYS A 104 8.86 0.57 5.82
CA CYS A 104 10.17 0.27 6.40
C CYS A 104 11.31 0.92 5.59
N PRO A 105 12.33 1.53 6.23
CA PRO A 105 13.49 2.10 5.55
C PRO A 105 14.58 1.06 5.28
N ASP A 106 14.22 -0.15 4.85
CA ASP A 106 15.13 -1.28 4.68
C ASP A 106 15.87 -1.33 3.32
N GLY A 107 15.66 -0.30 2.50
CA GLY A 107 16.21 -0.18 1.15
C GLY A 107 15.38 -0.86 0.07
N ASP A 108 14.29 -1.57 0.43
CA ASP A 108 13.40 -2.24 -0.52
C ASP A 108 12.27 -1.32 -1.01
N GLY A 109 12.65 -0.15 -1.54
CA GLY A 109 11.69 0.77 -2.15
C GLY A 109 10.90 0.11 -3.29
N SER A 110 9.92 0.83 -3.84
CA SER A 110 9.08 0.35 -4.96
C SER A 110 9.86 -0.09 -6.21
N PHE A 111 11.13 0.30 -6.34
CA PHE A 111 12.03 -0.12 -7.42
C PHE A 111 12.57 -1.56 -7.25
N TYR A 112 12.61 -2.08 -6.02
CA TYR A 112 13.45 -3.23 -5.70
C TYR A 112 12.97 -4.50 -6.41
N SER A 113 11.66 -4.76 -6.43
CA SER A 113 11.13 -6.01 -7.00
C SER A 113 11.43 -6.13 -8.50
N GLU A 114 11.09 -5.09 -9.28
CA GLU A 114 11.36 -5.04 -10.72
C GLU A 114 12.87 -5.11 -11.02
N THR A 115 13.68 -4.42 -10.22
CA THR A 115 15.14 -4.45 -10.37
C THR A 115 15.69 -5.83 -10.00
N ALA A 116 15.14 -6.51 -8.98
CA ALA A 116 15.58 -7.84 -8.58
C ALA A 116 15.23 -8.90 -9.65
N GLN A 117 14.09 -8.75 -10.32
CA GLN A 117 13.69 -9.61 -11.45
C GLN A 117 14.66 -9.49 -12.63
N LYS A 118 15.07 -8.26 -12.99
CA LYS A 118 15.88 -8.00 -14.20
C LYS A 118 17.38 -7.97 -13.94
N TYR A 119 17.79 -7.47 -12.78
CA TYR A 119 19.17 -7.13 -12.40
C TYR A 119 19.43 -7.44 -10.91
N PRO A 120 19.44 -8.73 -10.50
CA PRO A 120 19.45 -9.14 -9.09
C PRO A 120 20.63 -8.60 -8.29
N GLU A 121 21.84 -8.58 -8.87
CA GLU A 121 23.03 -8.06 -8.19
C GLU A 121 22.97 -6.54 -8.00
N LEU A 122 22.45 -5.81 -8.99
CA LEU A 122 22.25 -4.36 -8.88
C LEU A 122 21.20 -4.04 -7.80
N ALA A 123 20.10 -4.81 -7.74
CA ALA A 123 19.09 -4.64 -6.71
C ALA A 123 19.69 -4.82 -5.30
N LYS A 124 20.54 -5.83 -5.10
CA LYS A 124 21.25 -6.06 -3.83
C LYS A 124 22.15 -4.87 -3.46
N GLN A 125 22.91 -4.35 -4.43
CA GLN A 125 23.78 -3.19 -4.21
C GLN A 125 22.98 -1.94 -3.82
N LEU A 126 21.97 -1.59 -4.60
CA LEU A 126 21.14 -0.40 -4.35
C LEU A 126 20.40 -0.49 -3.02
N LYS A 127 19.91 -1.68 -2.64
CA LYS A 127 19.31 -1.90 -1.33
C LYS A 127 20.26 -1.55 -0.19
N GLN A 128 21.53 -1.99 -0.27
CA GLN A 128 22.52 -1.69 0.75
C GLN A 128 22.81 -0.19 0.83
N GLU A 129 22.85 0.48 -0.32
CA GLU A 129 23.09 1.93 -0.43
C GLU A 129 21.92 2.76 0.15
N TYR A 130 20.68 2.38 -0.15
CA TYR A 130 19.48 3.12 0.27
C TYR A 130 18.91 2.69 1.62
N LYS A 131 19.49 1.68 2.27
CA LYS A 131 19.08 1.26 3.60
C LYS A 131 19.36 2.37 4.59
N ALA A 132 18.30 2.83 5.26
CA ALA A 132 18.37 3.91 6.23
C ALA A 132 18.10 3.40 7.65
N LYS A 133 18.39 4.25 8.65
CA LYS A 133 18.04 3.96 10.03
C LYS A 133 16.54 4.11 10.21
N PHE A 134 15.94 3.18 10.96
CA PHE A 134 14.56 3.29 11.37
C PHE A 134 14.49 4.19 12.62
N THR A 135 14.21 5.47 12.41
CA THR A 135 14.14 6.46 13.49
C THR A 135 12.70 6.81 13.85
N PRO A 136 12.44 7.36 15.05
CA PRO A 136 11.12 7.85 15.45
C PRO A 136 10.55 8.91 14.49
N GLU A 137 11.41 9.77 13.93
CA GLU A 137 11.01 10.81 12.97
C GLU A 137 10.55 10.18 11.65
N PHE A 138 11.25 9.13 11.19
CA PHE A 138 10.80 8.36 10.03
C PHE A 138 9.43 7.74 10.30
N ALA A 139 9.24 7.11 11.46
CA ALA A 139 7.98 6.48 11.83
C ALA A 139 6.84 7.49 11.88
N THR A 140 7.06 8.64 12.52
CA THR A 140 6.09 9.74 12.61
C THR A 140 5.74 10.31 11.23
N SER A 141 6.75 10.52 10.39
CA SER A 141 6.56 11.00 9.02
C SER A 141 5.75 9.99 8.19
N LYS A 142 6.09 8.70 8.30
CA LYS A 142 5.40 7.63 7.58
C LYS A 142 3.96 7.43 8.06
N ALA A 143 3.72 7.50 9.37
CA ALA A 143 2.38 7.47 9.93
C ALA A 143 1.54 8.65 9.40
N ARG A 144 2.12 9.85 9.31
CA ARG A 144 1.44 11.01 8.69
C ARG A 144 1.10 10.78 7.22
N ASP A 145 2.02 10.23 6.43
CA ASP A 145 1.75 9.87 5.03
C ASP A 145 0.55 8.91 4.96
N ILE A 146 0.58 7.81 5.71
CA ILE A 146 -0.49 6.78 5.74
C ILE A 146 -1.81 7.39 6.21
N GLN A 147 -1.79 8.29 7.20
CA GLN A 147 -2.98 8.98 7.68
C GLN A 147 -3.65 9.80 6.58
N ARG A 148 -2.87 10.53 5.78
CA ARG A 148 -3.37 11.43 4.72
C ARG A 148 -3.87 10.72 3.48
N ILE A 149 -3.25 9.60 3.13
CA ILE A 149 -3.67 8.78 1.99
C ILE A 149 -5.15 8.38 2.18
N SER A 150 -5.98 8.80 1.24
CA SER A 150 -7.44 8.67 1.25
C SER A 150 -7.96 7.66 0.23
N ASN A 151 -7.05 7.08 -0.56
CA ASN A 151 -7.32 6.02 -1.52
C ASN A 151 -8.19 4.91 -0.90
N SER A 152 -9.19 4.43 -1.65
CA SER A 152 -10.20 3.48 -1.18
C SER A 152 -9.57 2.21 -0.57
N LEU A 153 -8.45 1.76 -1.13
CA LEU A 153 -7.62 0.69 -0.60
C LEU A 153 -6.15 1.11 -0.58
N LEU A 154 -5.55 1.10 0.61
CA LEU A 154 -4.14 1.32 0.85
C LEU A 154 -3.49 0.06 1.41
N LEU A 155 -2.45 -0.44 0.74
CA LEU A 155 -1.62 -1.55 1.21
C LEU A 155 -0.23 -1.05 1.64
N PHE A 156 0.23 -1.40 2.83
CA PHE A 156 1.58 -1.08 3.27
C PHE A 156 2.20 -2.18 4.13
N ASP A 157 3.52 -2.27 4.14
CA ASP A 157 4.28 -3.20 4.99
C ASP A 157 5.10 -2.48 6.06
N VAL A 158 5.38 -3.18 7.14
CA VAL A 158 6.19 -2.70 8.27
C VAL A 158 7.42 -3.57 8.51
N GLY A 159 8.36 -3.09 9.33
CA GLY A 159 9.58 -3.81 9.65
C GLY A 159 9.31 -5.16 10.32
N GLY A 160 10.24 -6.11 10.19
CA GLY A 160 10.08 -7.48 10.71
C GLY A 160 10.26 -7.67 12.22
N LYS A 161 10.23 -6.61 13.02
CA LYS A 161 10.39 -6.63 14.48
C LYS A 161 9.25 -5.85 15.11
N ILE A 162 8.76 -6.28 16.26
CA ILE A 162 7.82 -5.47 17.04
C ILE A 162 8.64 -4.35 17.72
N THR A 163 8.40 -3.11 17.32
CA THR A 163 9.07 -1.92 17.85
C THR A 163 8.07 -0.78 18.00
N THR A 164 8.41 0.22 18.81
CA THR A 164 7.59 1.43 19.00
C THR A 164 7.39 2.18 17.67
N GLU A 165 8.38 2.21 16.80
CA GLU A 165 8.26 2.82 15.47
C GLU A 165 7.21 2.10 14.60
N ASN A 166 7.21 0.77 14.62
CA ASN A 166 6.20 -0.01 13.92
C ASN A 166 4.81 0.19 14.52
N GLN A 167 4.68 0.27 15.85
CA GLN A 167 3.42 0.60 16.51
C GLN A 167 2.86 1.93 16.01
N VAL A 168 3.69 2.98 15.96
CA VAL A 168 3.29 4.33 15.46
C VAL A 168 2.75 4.27 14.03
N ILE A 169 3.39 3.50 13.14
CA ILE A 169 2.95 3.33 11.75
C ILE A 169 1.66 2.49 11.69
N MET A 170 1.61 1.37 12.43
CA MET A 170 0.48 0.44 12.45
C MET A 170 -0.80 1.04 13.04
N SER A 171 -0.69 2.01 13.96
CA SER A 171 -1.86 2.72 14.52
C SER A 171 -2.67 3.49 13.48
N GLN A 172 -2.16 3.66 12.25
CA GLN A 172 -2.89 4.26 11.13
C GLN A 172 -3.60 3.24 10.22
N ALA A 173 -3.40 1.94 10.47
CA ALA A 173 -4.09 0.88 9.76
C ALA A 173 -5.56 0.78 10.21
N THR A 174 -6.35 0.12 9.37
CA THR A 174 -7.71 -0.34 9.69
C THR A 174 -7.79 -1.86 9.83
N HIS A 175 -6.92 -2.59 9.14
CA HIS A 175 -6.89 -4.04 9.11
C HIS A 175 -5.44 -4.54 9.07
N ALA A 176 -5.21 -5.74 9.57
CA ALA A 176 -3.90 -6.39 9.54
C ALA A 176 -3.93 -7.69 8.74
N VAL A 177 -2.85 -7.95 8.02
CA VAL A 177 -2.49 -9.26 7.48
C VAL A 177 -1.19 -9.69 8.15
N ILE A 178 -1.23 -10.82 8.84
CA ILE A 178 -0.10 -11.35 9.60
C ILE A 178 0.60 -12.42 8.77
N LEU A 179 1.88 -12.23 8.48
CA LEU A 179 2.71 -13.17 7.71
C LEU A 179 3.78 -13.81 8.61
N VAL A 180 3.68 -15.11 8.86
CA VAL A 180 4.50 -15.86 9.84
C VAL A 180 5.16 -17.08 9.23
N LYS A 181 6.13 -17.69 9.90
CA LYS A 181 6.72 -19.00 9.56
C LYS A 181 6.16 -20.11 10.43
N THR A 182 5.86 -19.80 11.68
CA THR A 182 5.39 -20.76 12.67
C THR A 182 4.16 -20.25 13.41
N GLU A 183 3.41 -21.17 14.03
CA GLU A 183 2.26 -20.81 14.87
C GLU A 183 2.64 -19.93 16.06
N ASP A 184 3.79 -20.18 16.69
CA ASP A 184 4.27 -19.42 17.85
C ASP A 184 4.43 -17.92 17.52
N GLU A 185 4.83 -17.60 16.28
CA GLU A 185 5.00 -16.21 15.83
C GLU A 185 3.66 -15.47 15.71
N ILE A 186 2.54 -16.18 15.54
CA ILE A 186 1.20 -15.58 15.42
C ILE A 186 0.85 -14.84 16.70
N HIS A 187 1.09 -15.46 17.85
CA HIS A 187 0.66 -14.92 19.14
C HIS A 187 1.19 -13.50 19.39
N ALA A 188 2.47 -13.26 19.11
CA ALA A 188 3.09 -11.95 19.32
C ALA A 188 2.50 -10.87 18.42
N TRP A 189 2.36 -11.15 17.11
CA TRP A 189 1.83 -10.17 16.16
C TRP A 189 0.32 -9.96 16.30
N LYS A 190 -0.42 -11.01 16.66
CA LYS A 190 -1.83 -10.93 17.00
C LYS A 190 -2.05 -10.09 18.25
N HIS A 191 -1.26 -10.31 19.31
CA HIS A 191 -1.33 -9.51 20.53
C HIS A 191 -1.03 -8.03 20.28
N LEU A 192 -0.01 -7.74 19.46
CA LEU A 192 0.27 -6.38 19.01
C LEU A 192 -0.97 -5.75 18.36
N CYS A 193 -1.55 -6.42 17.36
CA CYS A 193 -2.68 -5.89 16.59
C CYS A 193 -3.96 -5.72 17.43
N GLU A 194 -4.24 -6.65 18.34
CA GLU A 194 -5.51 -6.69 19.08
C GLU A 194 -5.46 -5.94 20.41
N THR A 195 -4.28 -5.77 21.03
CA THR A 195 -4.16 -5.29 22.41
C THR A 195 -3.20 -4.13 22.59
N GLU A 196 -2.05 -4.10 21.92
CA GLU A 196 -1.02 -3.09 22.22
C GLU A 196 -1.20 -1.76 21.47
N LEU A 197 -1.95 -1.75 20.37
CA LEU A 197 -2.23 -0.53 19.60
C LEU A 197 -3.36 0.27 20.24
N ASP A 198 -3.35 1.59 20.04
CA ASP A 198 -4.40 2.51 20.52
C ASP A 198 -5.81 2.10 20.04
N LYS A 199 -5.87 1.46 18.87
CA LYS A 199 -7.08 0.89 18.29
C LYS A 199 -6.80 -0.55 17.87
N PRO A 200 -7.59 -1.52 18.32
CA PRO A 200 -7.48 -2.89 17.84
C PRO A 200 -7.65 -2.96 16.33
N LEU A 201 -6.78 -3.70 15.66
CA LEU A 201 -6.85 -3.96 14.23
C LEU A 201 -7.51 -5.33 13.99
N PRO A 202 -8.69 -5.37 13.35
CA PRO A 202 -9.23 -6.61 12.80
C PRO A 202 -8.22 -7.31 11.90
N ILE A 203 -8.04 -8.62 12.12
CA ILE A 203 -7.13 -9.44 11.32
C ILE A 203 -7.91 -9.95 10.10
N ALA A 204 -7.54 -9.45 8.91
CA ALA A 204 -8.14 -9.87 7.66
C ALA A 204 -7.64 -11.25 7.22
N ALA A 205 -6.35 -11.54 7.48
CA ALA A 205 -5.73 -12.81 7.14
C ALA A 205 -4.53 -13.16 8.04
N ILE A 206 -4.28 -14.45 8.20
CA ILE A 206 -3.04 -15.02 8.75
C ILE A 206 -2.46 -15.96 7.71
N VAL A 207 -1.24 -15.66 7.25
CA VAL A 207 -0.60 -16.38 6.16
C VAL A 207 0.72 -16.97 6.64
N TYR A 208 0.91 -18.27 6.42
CA TYR A 208 2.19 -18.93 6.66
C TYR A 208 3.06 -18.83 5.41
N SER A 209 4.22 -18.22 5.55
CA SER A 209 5.29 -18.19 4.56
C SER A 209 6.09 -19.49 4.62
N ASP A 210 5.68 -20.48 3.83
CA ASP A 210 6.39 -21.76 3.73
C ASP A 210 7.47 -21.69 2.65
N TYR A 211 8.70 -21.35 3.06
CA TYR A 211 9.81 -21.22 2.12
C TYR A 211 10.23 -22.55 1.47
N HIS A 212 9.90 -23.71 2.04
CA HIS A 212 10.23 -25.01 1.46
C HIS A 212 9.03 -25.70 0.80
N GLY A 213 7.85 -25.12 0.95
CA GLY A 213 6.61 -25.53 0.29
C GLY A 213 6.72 -25.47 -1.23
N GLN A 214 5.84 -26.22 -1.89
CA GLN A 214 5.76 -26.31 -3.36
C GLN A 214 4.43 -25.80 -3.91
N VAL A 215 3.43 -25.65 -3.05
CA VAL A 215 2.08 -25.26 -3.42
C VAL A 215 1.50 -24.34 -2.35
N ASP A 216 0.67 -23.41 -2.79
CA ASP A 216 -0.18 -22.63 -1.91
C ASP A 216 -1.34 -23.47 -1.39
N VAL A 217 -1.82 -23.16 -0.19
CA VAL A 217 -2.97 -23.84 0.43
C VAL A 217 -3.85 -22.80 1.09
N ILE A 218 -5.15 -22.85 0.82
CA ILE A 218 -6.15 -22.12 1.62
C ILE A 218 -6.72 -23.11 2.63
N GLU A 219 -6.53 -22.83 3.90
CA GLU A 219 -6.97 -23.69 5.01
C GLU A 219 -8.34 -23.24 5.52
N SER A 220 -8.61 -21.94 5.53
CA SER A 220 -9.89 -21.34 5.86
C SER A 220 -10.08 -20.02 5.13
N ASP A 221 -11.29 -19.72 4.68
CA ASP A 221 -11.66 -18.44 4.03
C ASP A 221 -12.50 -17.53 4.95
N SER A 222 -12.99 -18.04 6.08
CA SER A 222 -13.88 -17.34 7.00
C SER A 222 -13.77 -17.85 8.44
N PRO A 223 -13.86 -16.99 9.47
CA PRO A 223 -14.04 -15.54 9.42
C PRO A 223 -12.75 -14.76 9.10
N VAL A 224 -11.61 -15.42 9.22
CA VAL A 224 -10.27 -14.90 8.88
C VAL A 224 -9.70 -15.80 7.80
N LEU A 225 -9.19 -15.21 6.72
CA LEU A 225 -8.52 -15.96 5.67
C LEU A 225 -7.21 -16.54 6.23
N GLN A 226 -7.05 -17.86 6.16
CA GLN A 226 -5.89 -18.58 6.66
C GLN A 226 -5.36 -19.54 5.61
N GLY A 227 -4.05 -19.62 5.51
CA GLY A 227 -3.42 -20.51 4.55
C GLY A 227 -1.91 -20.34 4.46
N LYS A 228 -1.33 -21.03 3.49
CA LYS A 228 0.10 -21.06 3.23
C LYS A 228 0.38 -20.47 1.86
N VAL A 229 1.39 -19.61 1.82
CA VAL A 229 2.01 -19.17 0.57
C VAL A 229 3.39 -19.80 0.50
N HIS A 230 3.64 -20.56 -0.56
CA HIS A 230 4.93 -21.22 -0.73
C HIS A 230 5.98 -20.23 -1.26
N TYR A 231 7.25 -20.48 -0.95
CA TYR A 231 8.44 -19.93 -1.62
C TYR A 231 8.36 -18.43 -2.00
N LEU A 232 8.30 -17.53 -1.01
CA LEU A 232 8.34 -16.09 -1.27
C LEU A 232 9.79 -15.60 -1.45
N GLU A 233 10.37 -15.87 -2.63
CA GLU A 233 11.72 -15.45 -3.00
C GLU A 233 11.72 -14.09 -3.71
N ARG A 234 12.80 -13.31 -3.52
CA ARG A 234 12.92 -11.99 -4.15
C ARG A 234 13.17 -12.14 -5.64
N GLY A 235 12.49 -11.32 -6.43
CA GLY A 235 12.58 -11.39 -7.89
C GLY A 235 11.64 -12.43 -8.50
N GLU A 236 10.75 -13.05 -7.73
CA GLU A 236 9.66 -13.83 -8.27
C GLU A 236 8.39 -12.99 -8.43
N ASP A 237 7.64 -13.25 -9.51
CA ASP A 237 6.27 -12.78 -9.62
C ASP A 237 5.33 -13.81 -8.96
N VAL A 238 4.69 -13.37 -7.87
CA VAL A 238 3.78 -14.20 -7.08
C VAL A 238 2.32 -13.78 -7.23
N SER A 239 2.02 -12.81 -8.10
CA SER A 239 0.68 -12.24 -8.32
C SER A 239 -0.36 -13.29 -8.70
N ASN A 240 0.07 -14.31 -9.45
CA ASN A 240 -0.81 -15.34 -9.95
C ASN A 240 -1.04 -16.51 -8.97
N ARG A 241 -0.44 -16.48 -7.78
CA ARG A 241 -0.52 -17.57 -6.80
C ARG A 241 -1.88 -17.61 -6.10
N LEU A 242 -2.33 -18.81 -5.76
CA LEU A 242 -3.66 -19.06 -5.17
C LEU A 242 -3.90 -18.24 -3.90
N MET A 243 -2.95 -18.26 -2.96
CA MET A 243 -3.08 -17.55 -1.69
C MET A 243 -3.04 -16.02 -1.90
N VAL A 244 -2.29 -15.55 -2.88
CA VAL A 244 -2.17 -14.12 -3.23
C VAL A 244 -3.47 -13.60 -3.84
N LYS A 245 -4.09 -14.36 -4.77
CA LYS A 245 -5.40 -14.01 -5.34
C LYS A 245 -6.50 -14.01 -4.28
N ALA A 246 -6.58 -15.06 -3.46
CA ALA A 246 -7.57 -15.12 -2.39
C ALA A 246 -7.42 -13.97 -1.38
N LEU A 247 -6.18 -13.59 -1.07
CA LEU A 247 -5.92 -12.43 -0.23
C LEU A 247 -6.31 -11.12 -0.92
N ALA A 248 -6.00 -10.93 -2.21
CA ALA A 248 -6.44 -9.76 -2.97
C ALA A 248 -7.98 -9.62 -2.95
N ASP A 249 -8.71 -10.70 -3.21
CA ASP A 249 -10.18 -10.73 -3.16
C ASP A 249 -10.70 -10.32 -1.78
N ARG A 250 -10.08 -10.86 -0.71
CA ARG A 250 -10.42 -10.51 0.67
C ARG A 250 -10.25 -9.01 0.92
N LEU A 251 -9.12 -8.42 0.51
CA LEU A 251 -8.83 -7.01 0.73
C LEU A 251 -9.76 -6.09 -0.09
N ILE A 252 -10.09 -6.47 -1.32
CA ILE A 252 -11.04 -5.73 -2.16
C ILE A 252 -12.44 -5.77 -1.54
N ASN A 253 -12.88 -6.92 -1.03
CA ASN A 253 -14.19 -7.04 -0.40
C ASN A 253 -14.34 -6.18 0.86
N LEU A 254 -13.27 -5.97 1.64
CA LEU A 254 -13.29 -5.05 2.78
C LEU A 254 -13.69 -3.62 2.38
N THR A 255 -13.36 -3.18 1.17
CA THR A 255 -13.72 -1.84 0.68
C THR A 255 -15.21 -1.68 0.40
N ARG A 256 -15.91 -2.80 0.21
CA ARG A 256 -17.35 -2.86 -0.08
C ARG A 256 -18.20 -3.03 1.17
N GLU A 257 -17.62 -3.67 2.19
CA GLU A 257 -18.28 -3.94 3.47
C GLU A 257 -18.40 -2.69 4.35
N ILE A 258 -17.65 -1.62 4.07
CA ILE A 258 -17.79 -0.36 4.79
C ILE A 258 -19.02 0.39 4.26
N PRO A 259 -20.06 0.63 5.09
CA PRO A 259 -21.22 1.39 4.65
C PRO A 259 -20.79 2.81 4.26
N SER A 260 -21.17 3.25 3.06
CA SER A 260 -21.13 4.66 2.71
C SER A 260 -22.01 5.41 3.70
N GLN A 261 -21.43 6.27 4.54
CA GLN A 261 -22.21 7.29 5.26
C GLN A 261 -22.67 8.35 4.24
N ALA A 262 -23.61 7.98 3.38
CA ALA A 262 -24.18 8.85 2.36
C ALA A 262 -25.62 8.43 2.03
N ASP A 263 -26.46 8.26 3.05
CA ASP A 263 -27.91 8.33 2.91
C ASP A 263 -28.43 9.41 3.85
N GLY A 264 -28.23 10.65 3.43
CA GLY A 264 -28.64 11.87 4.14
C GLY A 264 -29.04 12.96 3.16
N GLN A 265 -30.26 12.82 2.61
CA GLN A 265 -31.07 13.86 1.96
C GLN A 265 -30.39 14.79 0.94
N ILE A 266 -30.53 14.42 -0.34
CA ILE A 266 -30.49 15.38 -1.45
C ILE A 266 -31.74 16.27 -1.34
N GLN A 267 -31.60 17.48 -0.77
CA GLN A 267 -32.52 18.57 -1.09
C GLN A 267 -32.01 19.27 -2.36
N SER A 268 -32.73 19.02 -3.45
CA SER A 268 -32.63 19.76 -4.69
C SER A 268 -32.73 21.27 -4.45
N HIS A 269 -31.69 22.02 -4.81
CA HIS A 269 -31.86 23.40 -5.26
C HIS A 269 -31.52 23.45 -6.74
N LYS A 270 -32.56 23.66 -7.54
CA LYS A 270 -32.46 24.07 -8.94
C LYS A 270 -31.86 25.48 -8.99
N ILE A 271 -31.01 25.66 -10.01
CA ILE A 271 -30.63 26.89 -10.75
C ILE A 271 -31.25 28.18 -10.22
#